data_AF-A0A4Q3V0R8-F1
#
_entry.id   AF-A0A4Q3V0R8-F1
#
_cell.length_a   1.000
_cell.length_b   1.000
_cell.length_c   1.000
_cell.angle_alpha   90.00
_cell.angle_beta   90.00
_cell.angle_gamma   90.00
#
_symmetry.space_group_name_H-M   'P 1'
#
loop_
_entity.id
_entity.type
_entity.pdbx_description
1 polymer ?
#
loop_
_entity_poly.entity_id
_entity_poly.type
_entity_poly.pdbx_seq_one_letter_code
_entity_poly.pdbx_strand_id
1 'polypeptide(L)' 'MMTAAEYLLKAENYAFAAKAAPPAMQRCLIRAAAICRNRALRLTLADRKKSAAAEAPSPRTFRRAY' A
#
# COMPACT_ATOMS: atom_id res chain seq x y z
N MET A 1 9.99 -4.90 -6.21
CA MET A 1 9.20 -3.80 -5.60
C MET A 1 8.69 -4.32 -4.27
N MET A 2 8.82 -3.59 -3.16
CA MET A 2 8.35 -4.11 -1.86
C MET A 2 6.83 -4.28 -1.87
N THR A 3 6.35 -5.35 -1.25
CA THR A 3 4.94 -5.71 -1.10
C THR A 3 4.26 -4.89 0.00
N ALA A 4 2.93 -4.87 0.01
CA ALA A 4 2.17 -4.20 1.09
C ALA A 4 2.48 -4.80 2.47
N ALA A 5 2.64 -6.12 2.57
CA ALA A 5 2.95 -6.80 3.83
C ALA A 5 4.33 -6.41 4.38
N GLU A 6 5.34 -6.30 3.52
CA GLU A 6 6.68 -5.86 3.91
C GLU A 6 6.68 -4.42 4.42
N TYR A 7 5.90 -3.53 3.79
CA TYR A 7 5.75 -2.16 4.28
C TYR A 7 5.05 -2.11 5.66
N LEU A 8 4.06 -2.96 5.90
CA LEU A 8 3.39 -3.04 7.21
C LEU A 8 4.34 -3.53 8.30
N LEU A 9 5.07 -4.62 8.04
CA LEU A 9 6.08 -5.15 8.97
C LEU A 9 7.15 -4.08 9.30
N LYS A 10 7.62 -3.36 8.27
CA LYS A 10 8.59 -2.27 8.47
C LYS A 10 8.00 -1.12 9.31
N ALA A 11 6.72 -0.81 9.12
CA ALA A 11 6.04 0.21 9.91
C ALA A 11 5.92 -0.18 11.38
N GLU A 12 5.61 -1.45 11.67
CA GLU A 12 5.55 -1.99 13.03
C GLU A 12 6.92 -1.94 13.70
N ASN A 13 7.98 -2.35 12.99
CA ASN A 13 9.34 -2.27 13.49
C ASN A 13 9.76 -0.83 13.84
N TYR A 14 9.41 0.15 12.99
CA TYR A 14 9.68 1.56 13.29
C TYR A 14 8.85 2.08 14.47
N ALA A 15 7.58 1.69 14.58
CA ALA A 15 6.73 2.08 15.69
C ALA A 15 7.19 1.46 17.02
N PHE A 16 7.69 0.22 16.97
CA PHE A 16 8.31 -0.45 18.12
C PHE A 16 9.62 0.23 18.52
N ALA A 17 10.52 0.46 17.57
CA ALA A 17 11.78 1.16 17.80
C ALA A 17 11.56 2.57 18.38
N ALA A 18 10.50 3.27 17.95
CA ALA A 18 10.15 4.59 18.48
C ALA A 18 9.83 4.60 19.99
N LYS A 19 9.41 3.48 20.57
CA LYS A 19 9.14 3.38 22.02
C LYS A 19 10.43 3.32 22.85
N ALA A 20 11.50 2.77 22.29
CA ALA A 20 12.80 2.65 22.94
C ALA A 20 13.79 3.77 22.55
N ALA A 21 13.41 4.63 21.60
CA ALA A 21 14.29 5.65 21.06
C ALA A 21 14.29 6.95 21.89
N PRO A 22 15.41 7.70 21.91
CA PRO A 22 15.43 9.05 22.47
C PRO A 22 14.43 10.00 21.79
N PRO A 23 13.94 11.05 22.48
CA PRO A 23 12.92 11.95 21.95
C PRO A 23 13.24 12.59 20.59
N ALA A 24 14.53 12.88 20.35
CA ALA A 24 15.01 13.41 19.07
C ALA A 24 14.76 12.46 17.89
N MET A 25 14.88 11.15 18.11
CA MET A 25 14.78 10.12 17.06
C MET A 25 13.39 9.49 16.99
N GLN A 26 12.62 9.54 18.09
CA GLN A 26 11.25 9.05 18.18
C GLN A 26 10.34 9.66 17.09
N ARG A 27 10.41 10.98 16.87
CA ARG A 27 9.61 11.66 15.84
C ARG A 27 9.93 11.15 14.43
N CYS A 28 11.21 10.93 14.13
CA CYS A 28 11.64 10.41 12.83
C CYS A 28 11.13 8.98 12.60
N LEU A 29 11.19 8.14 13.62
CA LEU A 29 10.71 6.75 13.55
C LEU A 29 9.18 6.68 13.40
N ILE A 30 8.42 7.51 14.13
CA ILE A 30 6.97 7.60 13.96
C ILE A 30 6.60 8.05 12.54
N ARG A 31 7.31 9.05 11.99
CA ARG A 31 7.12 9.49 10.60
C ARG A 31 7.44 8.38 9.61
N ALA A 32 8.53 7.65 9.80
CA ALA A 32 8.91 6.52 8.96
C ALA A 32 7.84 5.41 8.97
N ALA A 33 7.28 5.10 10.14
CA ALA A 33 6.17 4.16 10.28
C ALA A 33 4.93 4.62 9.50
N ALA A 34 4.54 5.89 9.63
CA ALA A 34 3.40 6.45 8.90
C ALA A 34 3.59 6.41 7.38
N ILE A 35 4.79 6.74 6.88
CA ILE A 35 5.12 6.65 5.45
C ILE A 35 4.97 5.21 4.94
N CYS A 36 5.45 4.23 5.69
CA CYS A 36 5.35 2.82 5.31
C CYS A 36 3.88 2.36 5.26
N ARG A 37 3.05 2.72 6.25
CA ARG A 37 1.60 2.41 6.23
C ARG A 37 0.91 3.02 5.02
N ASN A 38 1.21 4.28 4.70
CA ASN A 38 0.63 4.94 3.52
C ASN A 38 1.05 4.26 2.21
N ARG A 39 2.28 3.77 2.11
CA ARG A 39 2.73 3.00 0.95
C ARG A 39 2.02 1.66 0.84
N ALA A 40 1.88 0.93 1.95
CA ALA A 40 1.11 -0.32 1.98
C ALA A 40 -0.33 -0.08 1.50
N LEU A 41 -1.01 0.93 2.05
CA LEU A 41 -2.38 1.29 1.65
C LEU A 41 -2.49 1.59 0.16
N ARG A 42 -1.56 2.37 -0.40
CA ARG A 42 -1.56 2.69 -1.83
C ARG A 42 -1.39 1.45 -2.70
N LEU A 43 -0.55 0.50 -2.29
CA LEU A 43 -0.40 -0.77 -3.01
C LEU A 43 -1.69 -1.59 -2.97
N THR A 44 -2.30 -1.75 -1.79
CA THR A 44 -3.56 -2.50 -1.64
C THR A 44 -4.71 -1.87 -2.44
N LEU A 45 -4.79 -0.52 -2.46
CA LEU A 45 -5.79 0.19 -3.26
C LEU A 45 -5.51 0.07 -4.77
N ALA A 46 -4.26 0.11 -5.19
CA ALA A 46 -3.88 -0.10 -6.58
C ALA A 46 -4.25 -1.52 -7.05
N ASP A 47 -4.02 -2.53 -6.21
CA ASP A 47 -4.40 -3.91 -6.51
C ASP A 47 -5.92 -4.07 -6.60
N ARG A 48 -6.68 -3.47 -5.66
CA ARG A 48 -8.15 -3.43 -5.74
C ARG A 48 -8.66 -2.78 -7.02
N LYS A 49 -8.04 -1.67 -7.46
CA LYS A 49 -8.39 -0.99 -8.71
C LYS A 49 -8.15 -1.89 -9.93
N LYS A 50 -7.06 -2.67 -9.94
CA LYS A 50 -6.77 -3.64 -11.00
C LYS A 50 -7.80 -4.77 -11.03
N SER A 51 -8.16 -5.32 -9.87
CA SER A 51 -9.18 -6.36 -9.79
C SER A 51 -10.54 -5.87 -10.28
N ALA A 52 -10.96 -4.66 -9.88
CA ALA A 52 -12.20 -4.06 -10.35
C ALA A 52 -12.23 -3.81 -11.87
N ALA A 53 -11.08 -3.45 -12.46
CA ALA A 53 -10.96 -3.29 -13.92
C ALA A 53 -10.95 -4.64 -14.66
N ALA A 54 -10.48 -5.72 -14.04
CA ALA A 54 -10.49 -7.06 -14.62
C ALA A 54 -11.88 -7.72 -14.58
N GLU A 55 -12.72 -7.32 -13.62
CA GLU A 55 -14.10 -7.81 -13.49
C GLU A 55 -15.10 -7.05 -14.39
N ALA A 56 -14.69 -5.93 -14.97
CA ALA A 56 -15.52 -5.21 -15.92
C ALA A 56 -15.68 -6.08 -17.19
N PRO A 57 -16.93 -6.37 -17.62
CA PRO A 57 -17.14 -7.13 -18.85
C PRO A 57 -16.47 -6.40 -20.00
N SER A 58 -15.56 -7.10 -20.69
CA SER A 58 -14.99 -6.66 -21.96
C SER A 58 -16.13 -6.12 -22.83
N PRO A 59 -16.04 -4.90 -23.39
CA PRO A 59 -17.05 -4.40 -24.29
C PRO A 59 -17.03 -5.33 -25.50
N ARG A 60 -17.94 -6.32 -25.49
CA ARG A 60 -18.20 -7.21 -26.60
C ARG A 60 -18.30 -6.33 -27.83
N THR A 61 -17.33 -6.48 -28.71
CA THR A 61 -17.37 -5.97 -30.06
C THR A 61 -18.60 -6.58 -30.72
N PHE A 62 -19.74 -5.89 -30.63
CA PHE A 62 -20.90 -6.13 -31.48
C PHE A 62 -20.47 -5.72 -32.89
N ARG A 63 -19.72 -6.61 -33.55
CA ARG A 63 -19.46 -6.52 -34.97
C ARG A 63 -20.78 -6.89 -35.65
N ARG A 64 -21.59 -5.87 -35.93
CA ARG A 64 -22.78 -5.96 -36.78
C ARG A 64 -22.31 -6.52 -38.13
N ALA A 65 -22.68 -7.77 -38.41
CA ALA A 65 -22.61 -8.30 -39.77
C ALA A 65 -23.69 -7.58 -40.57
N TYR A 66 -23.27 -6.85 -41.60
CA TYR A 66 -24.14 -6.35 -42.67
C TYR A 66 -24.28 -7.43 -43.73
#